data_AF-A0A1W9II46-F1
#
_entry.id   AF-A0A1W9II46-F1
#
_cell.length_a   1.000
_cell.length_b   1.000
_cell.length_c   1.000
_cell.angle_alpha   90.00
_cell.angle_beta   90.00
_cell.angle_gamma   90.00
#
_symmetry.space_group_name_H-M   'P 1'
#
loop_
_entity.id
_entity.type
_entity.pdbx_description
1 polymer ?
#
loop_
_entity_poly.entity_id
_entity_poly.type
_entity_poly.pdbx_seq_one_letter_code
_entity_poly.pdbx_strand_id
1 'polypeptide(L)'
;MFEQIIADVCERLLPDRNGGVARIRAMIAASAWIDAALSLLEAEAPQWQLCRLAYGDGEWHCALSRRRDLPEWLDDAVEAHHPDRAIALLLALVDVKANTTAAPQVSRGATHPTDASDSVSVCCENFA
;
A
#
# COMPACT_ATOMS: atom_id res chain seq x y z
N MET A 1 19.02 -0.81 -15.44
CA MET A 1 18.25 0.23 -14.71
C MET A 1 17.31 -0.41 -13.70
N PHE A 2 16.44 -1.32 -14.13
CA PHE A 2 15.50 -2.06 -13.26
C PHE A 2 16.17 -2.86 -12.14
N GLU A 3 17.19 -3.64 -12.47
CA GLU A 3 17.94 -4.46 -11.50
C GLU A 3 18.63 -3.62 -10.42
N GLN A 4 19.10 -2.42 -10.75
CA GLN A 4 19.74 -1.53 -9.77
C GLN A 4 18.72 -0.96 -8.78
N ILE A 5 17.55 -0.54 -9.26
CA ILE A 5 16.46 -0.06 -8.39
C ILE A 5 16.05 -1.19 -7.46
N ILE A 6 15.85 -2.39 -7.98
CA ILE A 6 15.42 -3.54 -7.17
C ILE A 6 16.54 -3.99 -6.22
N ALA A 7 17.82 -3.96 -6.62
CA ALA A 7 18.94 -4.29 -5.73
C ALA A 7 19.06 -3.30 -4.57
N ASP A 8 19.00 -2.00 -4.85
CA ASP A 8 19.08 -0.92 -3.85
C ASP A 8 17.86 -0.93 -2.90
N VAL A 9 16.69 -1.28 -3.41
CA VAL A 9 15.48 -1.57 -2.63
C VAL A 9 15.72 -2.80 -1.75
N CYS A 10 16.11 -3.95 -2.32
CA CYS A 10 16.34 -5.19 -1.58
C CYS A 10 17.36 -5.03 -0.43
N GLU A 11 18.44 -4.28 -0.65
CA GLU A 11 19.46 -4.02 0.37
C GLU A 11 18.95 -3.17 1.55
N ARG A 12 18.10 -2.19 1.28
CA ARG A 12 17.56 -1.30 2.32
C ARG A 12 16.38 -1.87 3.08
N LEU A 13 15.61 -2.75 2.44
CA LEU A 13 14.30 -3.18 2.90
C LEU A 13 14.33 -4.52 3.65
N LEU A 14 15.21 -5.44 3.28
CA LEU A 14 15.16 -6.80 3.80
C LEU A 14 16.41 -7.14 4.63
N PRO A 15 16.40 -6.96 5.97
CA PRO A 15 17.27 -7.77 6.80
C PRO A 15 16.85 -9.23 6.59
N ASP A 16 17.75 -10.06 6.07
CA ASP A 16 17.51 -11.46 5.70
C ASP A 16 17.15 -12.32 6.92
N ARG A 17 15.92 -12.18 7.41
CA ARG A 17 15.47 -12.87 8.62
C ARG A 17 14.87 -14.24 8.33
N ASN A 18 14.39 -14.48 7.10
CA ASN A 18 13.63 -15.69 6.73
C ASN A 18 13.84 -16.19 5.28
N GLY A 19 14.90 -15.77 4.56
CA GLY A 19 15.14 -16.21 3.17
C GLY A 19 14.23 -15.58 2.10
N GLY A 20 13.42 -14.58 2.48
CA GLY A 20 12.56 -13.82 1.56
C GLY A 20 13.36 -13.11 0.46
N VAL A 21 14.56 -12.62 0.78
CA VAL A 21 15.48 -12.00 -0.18
C VAL A 21 15.89 -12.98 -1.28
N ALA A 22 16.26 -14.21 -0.91
CA ALA A 22 16.69 -15.22 -1.86
C ALA A 22 15.55 -15.59 -2.82
N ARG A 23 14.32 -15.70 -2.30
CA ARG A 23 13.13 -15.96 -3.12
C ARG A 23 12.87 -14.81 -4.10
N ILE A 24 12.88 -13.56 -3.64
CA ILE A 24 12.71 -12.37 -4.49
C ILE A 24 13.79 -12.29 -5.57
N ARG A 25 15.06 -12.54 -5.21
CA ARG A 25 16.18 -12.61 -6.16
C ARG A 25 15.99 -13.70 -7.22
N ALA A 26 15.48 -14.87 -6.84
CA ALA A 26 15.19 -15.94 -7.80
C ALA A 26 14.08 -15.54 -8.78
N MET A 27 13.03 -14.86 -8.31
CA MET A 27 11.96 -14.33 -9.18
C MET A 27 12.49 -13.28 -10.15
N ILE A 28 13.34 -12.37 -9.67
CA ILE A 28 14.05 -11.38 -10.52
C ILE A 28 14.90 -12.07 -11.58
N ALA A 29 15.71 -13.05 -11.19
CA ALA A 29 16.57 -13.80 -12.12
C ALA A 29 15.75 -14.55 -13.19
N ALA A 30 14.53 -14.99 -12.84
CA ALA A 30 13.59 -15.62 -13.76
C ALA A 30 12.75 -14.61 -14.58
N SER A 31 13.01 -13.29 -14.46
CA SER A 31 12.18 -12.23 -15.05
C SER A 31 10.70 -12.27 -14.62
N ALA A 32 10.41 -12.87 -13.47
CA ALA A 32 9.10 -12.90 -12.84
C ALA A 32 8.86 -11.60 -12.05
N TRP A 33 8.92 -10.46 -12.75
CA TRP A 33 8.96 -9.12 -12.14
C TRP A 33 7.75 -8.79 -11.28
N ILE A 34 6.60 -9.35 -11.62
CA ILE A 34 5.34 -9.04 -10.96
C ILE A 34 5.19 -9.88 -9.71
N ASP A 35 5.57 -11.15 -9.78
CA ASP A 35 5.66 -12.02 -8.60
C ASP A 35 6.71 -11.50 -7.61
N ALA A 36 7.83 -10.97 -8.12
CA ALA A 36 8.84 -10.29 -7.30
C ALA A 36 8.28 -9.05 -6.60
N ALA A 37 7.56 -8.18 -7.32
CA ALA A 37 6.96 -6.97 -6.77
C ALA A 37 5.83 -7.27 -5.77
N LEU A 38 5.00 -8.29 -6.02
CA LEU A 38 3.98 -8.75 -5.06
C LEU A 38 4.61 -9.34 -3.79
N SER A 39 5.66 -10.14 -3.93
CA SER A 39 6.38 -10.69 -2.78
C SER A 39 7.06 -9.59 -1.95
N LEU A 40 7.52 -8.52 -2.61
CA LEU A 40 8.04 -7.33 -1.93
C LEU A 40 6.92 -6.57 -1.21
N LEU A 41 5.74 -6.40 -1.82
CA LEU A 41 4.57 -5.80 -1.16
C LEU A 41 4.19 -6.55 0.12
N GLU A 42 4.10 -7.89 0.06
CA GLU A 42 3.79 -8.73 1.21
C GLU A 42 4.83 -8.60 2.34
N ALA A 43 6.11 -8.46 1.99
CA ALA A 43 7.19 -8.32 2.96
C ALA A 43 7.20 -6.94 3.64
N GLU A 44 6.96 -5.87 2.86
CA GLU A 44 7.26 -4.50 3.27
C GLU A 44 6.04 -3.71 3.74
N ALA A 45 4.87 -4.11 3.27
CA ALA A 45 3.62 -3.47 3.58
C ALA A 45 2.51 -4.53 3.75
N PRO A 46 2.62 -5.44 4.74
CA PRO A 46 1.71 -6.59 4.88
C PRO A 46 0.24 -6.20 5.13
N GLN A 47 -0.02 -4.95 5.52
CA GLN A 47 -1.38 -4.42 5.68
C GLN A 47 -1.98 -3.93 4.36
N TRP A 48 -1.18 -3.79 3.30
CA TRP A 48 -1.58 -3.32 1.99
C TRP A 48 -1.73 -4.49 1.02
N GLN A 49 -2.72 -4.39 0.13
CA GLN A 49 -3.09 -5.42 -0.83
C GLN A 49 -3.29 -4.79 -2.22
N LEU A 50 -3.06 -5.58 -3.27
CA LEU A 50 -3.39 -5.17 -4.62
C LEU A 50 -4.90 -5.26 -4.84
N CYS A 51 -5.55 -4.11 -5.05
CA CYS A 51 -7.00 -4.02 -5.24
C CYS A 51 -7.38 -3.82 -6.71
N ARG A 52 -6.56 -3.10 -7.48
CA ARG A 52 -6.78 -2.89 -8.92
C ARG A 52 -5.48 -3.02 -9.70
N LEU A 53 -5.53 -3.75 -10.80
CA LEU A 53 -4.49 -3.77 -11.83
C LEU A 53 -5.15 -3.80 -13.20
N ALA A 54 -5.27 -2.65 -13.82
CA ALA A 54 -6.03 -2.46 -15.06
C ALA A 54 -5.16 -1.79 -16.13
N TYR A 55 -5.41 -2.11 -17.40
CA TYR A 55 -4.78 -1.43 -18.52
C TYR A 55 -5.76 -0.46 -19.16
N GLY A 56 -5.36 0.80 -19.30
CA GLY A 56 -6.19 1.89 -19.83
C GLY A 56 -5.33 3.05 -20.29
N ASP A 57 -5.76 3.72 -21.36
CA ASP A 57 -5.09 4.92 -21.90
C ASP A 57 -3.60 4.73 -22.25
N GLY A 58 -3.23 3.52 -22.65
CA GLY A 58 -1.85 3.18 -23.00
C GLY A 58 -0.99 2.73 -21.82
N GLU A 59 -1.53 2.73 -20.60
CA GLU A 59 -0.77 2.49 -19.37
C GLU A 59 -1.44 1.47 -18.45
N TRP A 60 -0.63 0.88 -17.56
CA TRP A 60 -1.13 0.09 -16.45
C TRP A 60 -1.41 1.01 -15.27
N HIS A 61 -2.60 0.88 -14.70
CA HIS A 61 -3.07 1.55 -13.49
C HIS A 61 -3.07 0.52 -12.36
N CYS A 62 -2.33 0.81 -11.30
CA CYS A 62 -2.20 -0.01 -10.10
C CYS A 62 -2.76 0.74 -8.90
N ALA A 63 -3.66 0.10 -8.14
CA ALA A 63 -4.15 0.62 -6.86
C ALA A 63 -3.86 -0.37 -5.73
N LEU A 64 -3.21 0.13 -4.68
CA LEU A 64 -2.93 -0.58 -3.44
C LEU A 64 -3.80 -0.02 -2.32
N SER A 65 -4.38 -0.89 -1.51
CA SER A 65 -5.23 -0.48 -0.40
C SER A 65 -5.11 -1.41 0.80
N ARG A 66 -5.44 -0.88 1.98
CA ARG A 66 -5.53 -1.64 3.23
C ARG A 66 -6.87 -2.38 3.39
N ARG A 67 -7.88 -2.02 2.59
CA ARG A 67 -9.26 -2.55 2.68
C ARG A 67 -9.83 -2.79 1.28
N ARG A 68 -9.76 -4.04 0.82
CA ARG A 68 -10.20 -4.44 -0.52
C ARG A 68 -11.70 -4.22 -0.80
N ASP A 69 -12.53 -4.27 0.23
CA ASP A 69 -14.00 -4.26 0.08
C ASP A 69 -14.62 -2.87 0.22
N LEU A 70 -13.79 -1.83 0.38
CA LEU A 70 -14.29 -0.46 0.47
C LEU A 70 -14.51 0.13 -0.93
N PRO A 71 -15.58 0.93 -1.11
CA PRO A 71 -15.70 1.78 -2.29
C PRO A 71 -14.52 2.75 -2.39
N GLU A 72 -14.10 3.07 -3.62
CA GLU A 72 -12.99 4.00 -3.92
C GLU A 72 -13.11 5.36 -3.21
N TRP A 73 -14.32 5.87 -3.02
CA TRP A 73 -14.56 7.16 -2.32
C TRP A 73 -14.32 7.11 -0.81
N LEU A 74 -14.28 5.93 -0.21
CA LEU A 74 -14.04 5.73 1.22
C LEU A 74 -12.67 5.09 1.50
N ASP A 75 -12.03 4.58 0.46
CA ASP A 75 -10.76 3.89 0.56
C ASP A 75 -9.59 4.86 0.47
N ASP A 76 -8.61 4.70 1.35
CA ASP A 76 -7.36 5.46 1.31
C ASP A 76 -6.37 4.72 0.39
N ALA A 77 -6.80 4.45 -0.85
CA ALA A 77 -5.99 3.73 -1.83
C ALA A 77 -4.85 4.61 -2.34
N VAL A 78 -3.70 3.99 -2.58
CA VAL A 78 -2.57 4.59 -3.29
C VAL A 78 -2.62 4.12 -4.73
N GLU A 79 -2.55 5.06 -5.66
CA GLU A 79 -2.61 4.78 -7.10
C GLU A 79 -1.34 5.23 -7.81
N ALA A 80 -0.86 4.38 -8.71
CA ALA A 80 0.23 4.72 -9.63
C ALA A 80 -0.04 4.14 -11.02
N HIS A 81 0.52 4.79 -12.04
CA HIS A 81 0.39 4.37 -13.42
C HIS A 81 1.74 4.36 -14.14
N HIS A 82 1.91 3.43 -15.08
CA HIS A 82 3.06 3.35 -15.96
C HIS A 82 2.77 2.47 -17.18
N PRO A 83 3.38 2.71 -18.36
CA PRO A 83 3.29 1.79 -19.51
C PRO A 83 3.72 0.34 -19.24
N ASP A 84 4.51 0.11 -18.19
CA ASP A 84 4.97 -1.21 -17.76
C ASP A 84 4.27 -1.62 -16.47
N ARG A 85 3.72 -2.83 -16.47
CA ARG A 85 2.91 -3.36 -15.37
C ARG A 85 3.70 -3.51 -14.06
N ALA A 86 4.97 -3.91 -14.13
CA ALA A 86 5.80 -4.08 -12.95
C ALA A 86 6.23 -2.71 -12.38
N ILE A 87 6.53 -1.74 -13.25
CA ILE A 87 6.81 -0.35 -12.82
C ILE A 87 5.60 0.24 -12.10
N ALA A 88 4.40 0.14 -12.67
CA ALA A 88 3.19 0.69 -12.05
C ALA A 88 2.98 0.15 -10.63
N LEU A 89 3.21 -1.15 -10.42
CA LEU A 89 3.12 -1.78 -9.11
C LEU A 89 4.22 -1.31 -8.14
N LEU A 90 5.47 -1.21 -8.61
CA LEU A 90 6.58 -0.74 -7.78
C LEU A 90 6.43 0.74 -7.38
N LEU A 91 5.91 1.59 -8.27
CA LEU A 91 5.62 2.99 -7.96
C LEU A 91 4.57 3.10 -6.85
N ALA A 92 3.46 2.35 -6.95
CA ALA A 92 2.45 2.33 -5.89
C ALA A 92 3.04 1.86 -4.55
N LEU A 93 3.95 0.88 -4.56
CA LEU A 93 4.65 0.42 -3.36
C LEU A 93 5.56 1.50 -2.75
N VAL A 94 6.26 2.28 -3.57
CA VAL A 94 7.08 3.41 -3.10
C VAL A 94 6.21 4.45 -2.40
N ASP A 95 5.05 4.77 -2.97
CA ASP A 95 4.11 5.74 -2.40
C ASP A 95 3.51 5.23 -1.07
N VAL A 96 3.18 3.94 -0.99
CA VAL A 96 2.78 3.29 0.28
C VAL A 96 3.85 3.46 1.36
N LYS A 97 5.12 3.25 1.02
CA LYS A 97 6.24 3.42 1.95
C LYS A 97 6.44 4.87 2.37
N ALA A 98 6.32 5.81 1.44
CA ALA A 98 6.42 7.23 1.72
C ALA A 98 5.32 7.66 2.71
N ASN A 99 4.08 7.23 2.48
CA ASN A 99 2.94 7.52 3.35
C ASN A 99 3.07 6.88 4.75
N THR A 100 3.65 5.68 4.83
CA THR A 100 3.91 4.99 6.10
C THR A 100 5.00 5.70 6.92
N THR A 101 6.03 6.25 6.24
CA THR A 101 7.14 6.97 6.88
C THR A 101 6.73 8.40 7.28
N ALA A 102 5.88 9.03 6.48
CA ALA A 102 5.44 10.41 6.67
C ALA A 102 4.38 10.57 7.76
N ALA A 103 3.71 9.49 8.21
CA ALA A 103 2.73 9.58 9.28
C ALA A 103 3.43 9.74 10.64
N PRO A 104 3.36 10.91 11.30
CA PRO A 104 3.49 10.93 12.74
C PRO A 104 2.27 10.18 13.27
N GLN A 105 2.44 9.34 14.29
CA GLN A 105 1.32 9.07 15.18
C GLN A 105 0.75 10.43 15.58
N VAL A 106 -0.40 10.79 15.02
CA VAL A 106 -1.26 11.78 15.66
C VAL A 106 -1.65 11.07 16.94
N SER A 107 -0.88 11.32 18.00
CA SER A 107 -1.36 11.23 19.36
C SER A 107 -2.70 11.92 19.33
N ARG A 108 -3.78 11.12 19.28
CA ARG A 108 -5.14 11.61 19.50
C ARG A 108 -5.02 12.37 20.80
N GLY A 109 -5.06 13.70 20.69
CA GLY A 109 -4.86 14.59 21.82
C GLY A 109 -5.73 14.08 22.95
N ALA A 110 -5.14 14.00 24.14
CA ALA A 110 -5.90 13.74 25.36
C ALA A 110 -7.11 14.68 25.36
N THR A 111 -8.30 14.13 25.14
CA THR A 111 -9.54 14.86 25.40
C THR A 111 -9.52 15.14 26.90
N HIS A 112 -9.34 16.40 27.25
CA HIS A 112 -9.62 16.89 28.59
C HIS A 112 -11.00 16.37 29.03
N PRO A 113 -11.17 15.86 30.27
CA PRO A 113 -12.50 15.65 30.80
C PRO A 113 -13.08 17.03 31.06
N THR A 114 -13.86 17.54 30.11
CA THR A 114 -14.73 18.68 30.35
C THR A 114 -16.10 18.15 30.70
N ASP A 115 -16.48 18.56 31.90
CA ASP A 115 -17.71 18.42 32.64
C ASP A 115 -19.01 18.29 31.81
N ALA A 116 -19.96 17.59 32.41
CA ALA A 116 -21.21 17.12 31.83
C ALA A 116 -22.09 18.23 31.22
N SER A 117 -22.55 18.03 29.98
CA SER A 117 -23.90 18.43 29.55
C SER A 117 -24.29 17.83 28.19
N ASP A 118 -25.44 17.14 28.20
CA ASP A 118 -26.29 16.71 27.08
C ASP A 118 -25.67 16.09 25.83
N SER A 119 -25.45 14.78 25.90
CA SER A 119 -25.38 13.91 24.73
C SER A 119 -26.75 13.86 24.03
N VAL A 120 -26.95 14.69 23.00
CA VAL A 120 -28.06 14.52 22.07
C VAL A 120 -27.84 13.23 21.28
N SER A 121 -28.62 12.21 21.60
CA SER A 121 -28.73 10.97 20.84
C SER A 121 -29.37 11.28 19.49
N VAL A 122 -28.58 11.27 18.42
CA VAL A 122 -29.10 11.39 17.05
C VAL A 122 -29.61 10.02 16.64
N CYS A 123 -30.93 9.81 16.79
CA CYS A 123 -31.61 8.63 16.26
C CYS A 123 -31.74 8.77 14.74
N CYS A 124 -30.95 7.99 14.00
CA CYS A 124 -31.09 7.84 12.55
C CYS A 124 -32.29 6.94 12.23
N GLU A 125 -33.50 7.46 12.36
CA GLU A 125 -34.72 6.81 11.86
C GLU A 125 -35.37 7.73 10.82
N ASN A 126 -35.04 7.53 9.55
CA ASN A 126 -36.01 7.82 8.49
C ASN A 126 -35.73 7.01 7.22
N PHE A 127 -36.30 5.81 7.16
CA PHE A 127 -36.76 5.20 5.92
C PHE A 127 -38.22 4.81 6.14
N ALA A 128 -39.11 5.73 5.79
CA ALA A 128 -40.54 5.50 5.61
C ALA A 128 -40.94 6.02 4.23
#